data_AF-A0A956D7S4-F1
#
_entry.id   AF-A0A956D7S4-F1
#
_cell.length_a   1.000
_cell.length_b   1.000
_cell.length_c   1.000
_cell.angle_alpha   90.00
_cell.angle_beta   90.00
_cell.angle_gamma   90.00
#
_symmetry.space_group_name_H-M   'P 1'
#
loop_
_entity.id
_entity.type
_entity.pdbx_description
1 polymer ?
#
loop_
_entity_poly.entity_id
_entity_poly.type
_entity_poly.pdbx_seq_one_letter_code
_entity_poly.pdbx_strand_id
1 'polypeptide(L)' 'RRAAQSVALNLAESTGNSRGNRRLRIETAFGSAQETKAALHVARCWRYVDHAAVTRAFDLADTVAKLCWRLTR' A
#
# COMPACT_ATOMS: atom_id res chain seq x y z
N ARG A 1 -4.84 7.52 5.73
CA ARG A 1 -5.34 6.52 6.72
C ARG A 1 -6.08 5.36 6.04
N ARG A 2 -7.23 5.62 5.39
CA ARG A 2 -8.04 4.58 4.73
C ARG A 2 -7.25 3.69 3.75
N ALA A 3 -6.50 4.31 2.83
CA ALA A 3 -5.68 3.58 1.85
C ALA A 3 -4.68 2.61 2.54
N ALA A 4 -3.93 3.08 3.53
CA ALA A 4 -2.96 2.24 4.26
C ALA A 4 -3.61 1.05 4.98
N GLN A 5 -4.80 1.24 5.57
CA GLN A 5 -5.55 0.15 6.19
C GLN A 5 -6.11 -0.83 5.15
N SER A 6 -6.58 -0.31 4.01
CA SER A 6 -7.07 -1.11 2.87
C SER A 6 -6.01 -2.09 2.35
N VAL A 7 -4.72 -1.71 2.37
CA VAL A 7 -3.61 -2.61 2.02
C VAL A 7 -3.64 -3.88 2.88
N ALA A 8 -3.65 -3.70 4.20
CA ALA A 8 -3.62 -4.83 5.15
C ALA A 8 -4.89 -5.69 5.03
N LEU A 9 -6.06 -5.07 4.91
CA LEU A 9 -7.33 -5.78 4.78
C LEU A 9 -7.38 -6.64 3.51
N ASN A 10 -7.01 -6.09 2.36
CA ASN A 10 -7.01 -6.84 1.10
C ASN A 10 -5.97 -7.97 1.09
N LEU A 11 -4.79 -7.76 1.68
CA LEU A 11 -3.81 -8.83 1.82
C LEU A 11 -4.32 -9.96 2.71
N ALA A 12 -4.95 -9.65 3.85
CA ALA A 12 -5.56 -10.64 4.72
C ALA A 12 -6.71 -11.39 4.05
N GLU A 13 -7.57 -10.71 3.30
CA GLU A 13 -8.61 -11.38 2.52
C GLU A 13 -8.02 -12.26 1.42
N SER A 14 -6.88 -11.89 0.83
CA SER A 14 -6.22 -12.69 -0.20
C SER A 14 -5.76 -14.06 0.30
N THR A 15 -5.46 -14.23 1.59
CA THR A 15 -5.02 -15.51 2.15
C THR A 15 -6.15 -16.53 2.25
N GLY A 16 -7.39 -16.08 2.41
CA GLY A 16 -8.59 -16.95 2.42
C GLY A 16 -9.19 -17.21 1.04
N ASN A 17 -8.71 -16.52 0.00
CA ASN A 17 -9.25 -16.62 -1.35
C ASN A 17 -8.38 -17.54 -2.23
N SER A 18 -9.02 -18.20 -3.20
CA SER A 18 -8.33 -18.97 -4.25
C SER A 18 -8.60 -18.38 -5.64
N ARG A 19 -7.77 -18.77 -6.62
CA ARG A 19 -7.93 -18.40 -8.05
C ARG A 19 -8.00 -16.87 -8.26
N GLY A 20 -8.88 -16.39 -9.14
CA GLY A 20 -8.95 -14.98 -9.55
C GLY A 20 -9.22 -13.99 -8.42
N ASN A 21 -9.98 -14.39 -7.40
CA ASN A 21 -10.27 -13.54 -6.25
C ASN A 21 -9.02 -13.22 -5.44
N ARG A 22 -8.07 -14.16 -5.33
CA ARG A 22 -6.79 -13.90 -4.66
C ARG A 22 -6.00 -12.82 -5.40
N ARG A 23 -5.88 -12.94 -6.73
CA ARG A 23 -5.15 -11.98 -7.56
C ARG A 23 -5.76 -10.58 -7.48
N LEU A 24 -7.09 -10.47 -7.62
CA LEU A 24 -7.81 -9.20 -7.51
C LEU A 24 -7.58 -8.49 -6.17
N ARG A 25 -7.57 -9.23 -5.05
CA ARG A 25 -7.31 -8.66 -3.73
C ARG A 25 -5.87 -8.14 -3.62
N ILE A 26 -4.89 -8.87 -4.15
CA ILE A 26 -3.48 -8.41 -4.13
C ILE A 26 -3.29 -7.18 -5.04
N GLU A 27 -3.96 -7.13 -6.20
CA GLU A 27 -3.96 -5.95 -7.09
C GLU A 27 -4.60 -4.73 -6.40
N THR A 28 -5.71 -4.93 -5.70
CA THR A 28 -6.35 -3.87 -4.89
C THR A 28 -5.43 -3.38 -3.76
N ALA A 29 -4.72 -4.30 -3.09
CA ALA A 29 -3.71 -3.95 -2.08
C ALA A 29 -2.55 -3.15 -2.69
N PHE A 30 -2.08 -3.50 -3.89
CA PHE A 30 -1.07 -2.73 -4.62
C PHE A 30 -1.55 -1.30 -4.90
N GLY A 31 -2.77 -1.13 -5.42
CA GLY A 31 -3.36 0.19 -5.66
C GLY A 31 -3.43 1.03 -4.38
N SER A 32 -3.92 0.44 -3.29
CA SER A 32 -4.01 1.09 -1.97
C SER A 32 -2.63 1.51 -1.42
N ALA A 33 -1.57 0.76 -1.72
CA ALA A 33 -0.20 1.12 -1.33
C ALA A 33 0.31 2.33 -2.13
N GLN A 34 0.00 2.40 -3.43
CA GLN A 34 0.35 3.57 -4.25
C GLN A 34 -0.41 4.82 -3.82
N GLU A 35 -1.70 4.71 -3.49
CA GLU A 35 -2.47 5.82 -2.91
C GLU A 35 -1.88 6.31 -1.59
N THR A 36 -1.41 5.38 -0.75
CA THR A 36 -0.73 5.72 0.51
C THR A 36 0.55 6.52 0.25
N LYS A 37 1.37 6.11 -0.72
CA LYS A 37 2.57 6.85 -1.14
C LYS A 37 2.23 8.25 -1.66
N ALA A 38 1.18 8.38 -2.46
CA ALA A 38 0.73 9.68 -2.96
C ALA A 38 0.31 10.61 -1.80
N ALA A 39 -0.46 10.10 -0.83
CA ALA A 39 -0.87 10.87 0.34
C ALA A 39 0.33 11.31 1.21
N LEU A 40 1.33 10.44 1.37
CA LEU A 40 2.58 10.76 2.07
C LEU A 40 3.38 11.84 1.34
N HIS A 41 3.46 11.76 0.01
CA HIS A 41 4.11 12.78 -0.79
C HIS A 41 3.44 14.15 -0.59
N VAL A 42 2.11 14.22 -0.65
CA VAL A 42 1.35 15.45 -0.37
C VAL A 42 1.63 15.96 1.06
N ALA A 43 1.60 15.09 2.06
CA ALA A 43 1.88 15.47 3.45
C ALA A 43 3.28 16.06 3.64
N ARG A 44 4.29 15.53 2.93
CA ARG A 44 5.65 16.11 2.89
C ARG A 44 5.66 17.49 2.23
N CYS A 45 5.03 17.62 1.06
CA CYS A 45 5.00 18.90 0.33
C CYS A 45 4.33 20.00 1.14
N TRP A 46 3.28 19.67 1.89
CA TRP A 46 2.55 20.60 2.73
C TRP A 46 3.12 20.76 4.14
N ARG A 47 4.22 20.06 4.45
CA ARG A 47 4.90 20.10 5.75
C ARG A 47 3.98 19.77 6.93
N TYR A 48 3.00 18.89 6.72
CA TYR A 48 2.08 18.44 7.77
C TYR A 48 2.75 17.51 8.77
N VAL A 49 3.83 16.86 8.36
CA VAL A 49 4.57 15.87 9.15
C VAL A 49 6.06 16.07 8.89
N ASP A 50 6.87 15.72 9.88
CA ASP A 50 8.33 15.70 9.76
C ASP A 50 8.81 14.89 8.53
N HIS A 51 9.85 15.39 7.88
CA HIS A 51 10.38 14.82 6.64
C HIS A 51 10.93 13.41 6.84
N ALA A 52 11.64 13.16 7.95
CA ALA A 52 12.19 11.84 8.24
C ALA A 52 11.09 10.83 8.52
N ALA A 53 10.02 11.24 9.22
CA ALA A 53 8.84 10.40 9.44
C ALA A 53 8.13 10.03 8.13
N VAL A 54 7.91 11.00 7.22
CA VAL A 54 7.30 10.73 5.92
C VAL A 54 8.16 9.79 5.07
N THR A 55 9.49 9.99 5.07
CA THR A 55 10.42 9.17 4.29
C THR A 55 10.36 7.71 4.72
N ARG A 56 10.45 7.43 6.02
CA ARG A 56 10.31 6.05 6.55
C ARG A 56 8.98 5.41 6.17
N ALA A 57 7.87 6.14 6.29
CA ALA A 57 6.55 5.64 5.95
C ALA A 57 6.41 5.37 4.44
N PHE A 58 7.00 6.23 3.60
CA PHE A 58 6.98 6.09 2.15
C PHE A 58 7.76 4.86 1.70
N ASP A 59 8.96 4.65 2.24
CA ASP A 59 9.81 3.50 1.91
C ASP A 59 9.17 2.17 2.30
N LEU A 60 8.48 2.14 3.44
CA LEU A 60 7.68 0.98 3.85
C LEU A 60 6.53 0.73 2.87
N ALA A 61 5.76 1.76 2.51
CA ALA A 61 4.67 1.63 1.56
C ALA A 61 5.16 1.19 0.17
N ASP A 62 6.33 1.67 -0.26
CA ASP A 62 6.96 1.26 -1.52
C ASP A 62 7.43 -0.19 -1.49
N THR A 63 8.02 -0.64 -0.38
CA THR A 63 8.38 -2.03 -0.17
C THR A 63 7.15 -2.95 -0.27
N VAL A 64 6.05 -2.58 0.39
CA VAL A 64 4.79 -3.34 0.31
C VAL A 64 4.24 -3.35 -1.11
N ALA A 65 4.23 -2.21 -1.82
CA ALA A 65 3.79 -2.15 -3.21
C ALA A 65 4.62 -3.09 -4.11
N LYS A 66 5.96 -3.12 -3.94
CA LYS A 66 6.85 -4.04 -4.66
C LYS A 66 6.52 -5.51 -4.37
N LEU A 67 6.20 -5.85 -3.12
CA LEU A 67 5.80 -7.20 -2.73
C LEU A 67 4.46 -7.60 -3.37
N CYS A 68 3.44 -6.72 -3.30
CA CYS A 68 2.14 -6.97 -3.94
C CYS A 68 2.33 -7.20 -5.45
N TRP A 69 3.13 -6.37 -6.11
CA TRP A 69 3.43 -6.51 -7.54
C TRP A 69 4.05 -7.87 -7.87
N ARG A 70 5.04 -8.31 -7.07
CA ARG A 70 5.67 -9.63 -7.24
C ARG A 70 4.69 -10.80 -7.07
N LEU A 71 3.73 -10.67 -6.17
CA LEU A 71 2.72 -11.72 -5.92
C LEU A 71 1.63 -11.81 -7.01
N THR A 72 1.51 -10.79 -7.86
CA THR A 72 0.55 -10.73 -8.98
C THR A 72 1.15 -11.07 -10.34
N ARG A 73 2.47 -11.23 -10.42
CA ARG A 73 3.20 -11.62 -11.63
C ARG A 73 3.35 -13.13 -11.74
#